data_AF-A0A383CFN5-F1
#
_entry.id   AF-A0A383CFN5-F1
#
_cell.length_a   1.000
_cell.length_b   1.000
_cell.length_c   1.000
_cell.angle_alpha   90.00
_cell.angle_beta   90.00
_cell.angle_gamma   90.00
#
_symmetry.space_group_name_H-M   'P 1'
#
loop_
_entity.id
_entity.type
_entity.pdbx_description
1 polymer ?
#
loop_
_entity_poly.entity_id
_entity_poly.type
_entity_poly.pdbx_seq_one_letter_code
_entity_poly.pdbx_strand_id
1 'polypeptide(L)'
;MSNLGQIIAIGGGGFGRHPNQPVIEKYIVEQSSLEKPNVCFIPTASAEDKAYIVNFYTAFIKLNCNPVQINFFQRTPRLDSVLNKQDIIYVGGGNTKSMLAV
;
A
#
# COMPACT_ATOMS: atom_id res chain seq x y z
N MET A 1 -26.67 1.23 6.65
CA MET A 1 -25.71 0.11 6.55
C MET A 1 -24.33 0.73 6.52
N SER A 2 -23.42 0.35 7.42
CA SER A 2 -22.02 0.74 7.29
C SER A 2 -21.51 0.22 5.95
N ASN A 3 -21.08 1.11 5.06
CA ASN A 3 -20.57 0.69 3.75
C ASN A 3 -19.35 -0.21 4.01
N LEU A 4 -19.41 -1.47 3.55
CA LEU A 4 -18.26 -2.36 3.63
C LEU A 4 -17.12 -1.77 2.77
N GLY A 5 -15.88 -1.88 3.23
CA GLY A 5 -14.72 -1.39 2.48
C GLY A 5 -14.62 -2.03 1.09
N GLN A 6 -13.90 -1.38 0.18
CA GLN A 6 -13.67 -1.90 -1.16
C GLN A 6 -12.43 -2.81 -1.22
N ILE A 7 -12.48 -3.82 -2.10
CA ILE A 7 -11.32 -4.63 -2.47
C ILE A 7 -11.00 -4.34 -3.93
N ILE A 8 -9.82 -3.79 -4.19
CA ILE A 8 -9.36 -3.44 -5.53
C ILE A 8 -8.27 -4.44 -5.94
N ALA A 9 -8.57 -5.31 -6.90
CA ALA A 9 -7.62 -6.26 -7.45
C ALA A 9 -6.87 -5.65 -8.65
N ILE A 10 -5.53 -5.70 -8.60
CA ILE A 10 -4.65 -5.11 -9.63
C ILE A 10 -3.86 -6.24 -10.31
N GLY A 11 -4.00 -6.37 -11.64
CA GLY A 11 -3.30 -7.39 -12.43
C GLY A 11 -1.79 -7.17 -12.64
N GLY A 12 -1.19 -6.22 -11.90
CA GLY A 12 0.18 -5.75 -12.04
C GLY A 12 0.28 -4.34 -12.64
N GLY A 13 1.43 -3.68 -12.43
CA GLY A 13 1.67 -2.29 -12.84
C GLY A 13 1.78 -1.34 -11.66
N GLY A 14 1.40 -0.07 -11.86
CA GLY A 14 1.37 0.95 -10.83
C GLY A 14 2.72 1.58 -10.52
N PHE A 15 2.87 2.06 -9.28
CA PHE A 15 4.06 2.77 -8.82
C PHE A 15 5.34 1.95 -8.93
N GLY A 16 5.25 0.61 -8.95
CA GLY A 16 6.41 -0.26 -9.15
C GLY A 16 7.14 -0.06 -10.48
N ARG A 17 6.44 0.43 -11.53
CA ARG A 17 7.02 0.71 -12.86
C ARG A 17 7.14 2.20 -13.15
N HIS A 18 6.15 3.00 -12.74
CA HIS A 18 6.07 4.42 -13.07
C HIS A 18 5.64 5.24 -11.84
N PRO A 19 6.50 5.39 -10.82
CA PRO A 19 6.14 6.09 -9.57
C PRO A 19 5.75 7.55 -9.79
N ASN A 20 6.22 8.18 -10.87
CA ASN A 20 5.91 9.57 -11.21
C ASN A 20 4.60 9.75 -11.99
N GLN A 21 3.96 8.65 -12.43
CA GLN A 21 2.68 8.65 -13.15
C GLN A 21 1.72 7.64 -12.49
N PRO A 22 1.25 7.93 -11.25
CA PRO A 22 0.54 6.96 -10.42
C PRO A 22 -0.95 6.86 -10.80
N VAL A 23 -1.26 6.32 -11.99
CA VAL A 23 -2.64 6.26 -12.52
C VAL A 23 -3.53 5.33 -11.69
N ILE A 24 -3.02 4.14 -11.35
CA ILE A 24 -3.76 3.15 -10.56
C ILE A 24 -3.91 3.63 -9.13
N GLU A 25 -2.85 4.19 -8.55
CA GLU A 25 -2.87 4.70 -7.18
C GLU A 25 -3.79 5.91 -7.07
N LYS A 26 -3.86 6.77 -8.09
CA LYS A 26 -4.84 7.86 -8.15
C LYS A 26 -6.27 7.32 -8.06
N TYR A 27 -6.59 6.30 -8.87
CA TYR A 27 -7.90 5.64 -8.78
C TYR A 27 -8.20 5.10 -7.38
N ILE A 28 -7.22 4.45 -6.73
CA ILE A 28 -7.37 3.92 -5.36
C ILE A 28 -7.65 5.04 -4.36
N VAL A 29 -6.89 6.14 -4.42
CA VAL A 29 -7.05 7.29 -3.51
C VAL A 29 -8.42 7.96 -3.71
N GLU A 30 -8.91 8.07 -4.94
CA GLU A 30 -10.23 8.62 -5.28
C GLU A 30 -11.41 7.81 -4.72
N GLN A 31 -11.17 6.58 -4.22
CA GLN A 31 -12.21 5.80 -3.52
C GLN A 31 -12.36 6.21 -2.05
N SER A 32 -11.40 6.95 -1.50
CA SER A 32 -11.50 7.53 -0.17
C SER A 32 -12.20 8.89 -0.22
N SER A 33 -13.06 9.16 0.75
CA SER A 33 -13.68 10.48 0.93
C SER A 33 -12.80 11.46 1.70
N LEU A 34 -11.60 11.04 2.13
CA LEU A 34 -10.69 11.86 2.92
C LEU A 34 -9.76 12.66 2.01
N GLU A 35 -9.52 13.92 2.36
CA GLU A 35 -8.59 14.79 1.64
C GLU A 35 -7.14 14.30 1.69
N LYS A 36 -6.77 13.67 2.82
CA LYS A 36 -5.41 13.18 3.09
C LYS A 36 -5.40 11.80 3.75
N PRO A 37 -5.70 10.72 3.00
CA PRO A 37 -5.85 9.39 3.58
C PRO A 37 -4.52 8.82 4.08
N ASN A 38 -4.59 8.03 5.15
CA ASN A 38 -3.50 7.21 5.65
C ASN A 38 -3.43 5.91 4.83
N VAL A 39 -2.26 5.65 4.25
CA VAL A 39 -2.05 4.51 3.34
C VAL A 39 -0.95 3.63 3.89
N CYS A 40 -1.26 2.37 4.17
CA CYS A 40 -0.28 1.39 4.61
C CYS A 40 0.13 0.47 3.47
N PHE A 41 1.43 0.32 3.26
CA PHE A 41 2.01 -0.61 2.31
C PHE A 41 2.54 -1.87 3.00
N ILE A 42 2.23 -3.02 2.40
CA ILE A 42 2.75 -4.34 2.78
C ILE A 42 3.58 -4.89 1.61
N PRO A 43 4.92 -4.70 1.61
CA PRO A 43 5.83 -5.11 0.54
C PRO A 43 6.33 -6.57 0.64
N THR A 44 5.68 -7.43 1.42
CA THR A 44 6.20 -8.77 1.75
C THR A 44 6.47 -9.62 0.51
N ALA A 45 5.59 -9.55 -0.50
CA ALA A 45 5.72 -10.34 -1.73
C ALA A 45 7.01 -10.01 -2.51
N SER A 46 7.52 -8.78 -2.43
CA SER A 46 8.75 -8.36 -3.09
C SER A 46 9.99 -8.52 -2.21
N ALA A 47 9.89 -9.26 -1.11
CA ALA A 47 10.92 -9.34 -0.09
C ALA A 47 11.38 -8.00 0.46
N GLU A 48 10.44 -7.07 0.65
CA GLU A 48 10.72 -5.72 1.20
C GLU A 48 11.73 -4.94 0.37
N ASP A 49 11.68 -5.12 -0.97
CA ASP A 49 12.52 -4.39 -1.91
C ASP A 49 12.51 -2.88 -1.65
N LYS A 50 13.71 -2.33 -1.41
CA LYS A 50 13.89 -0.93 -1.00
C LYS A 50 13.47 0.05 -2.10
N ALA A 51 13.73 -0.26 -3.36
CA ALA A 51 13.34 0.61 -4.46
C ALA A 51 11.82 0.65 -4.62
N TYR A 52 11.14 -0.49 -4.43
CA TYR A 52 9.69 -0.58 -4.48
C TYR A 52 9.02 0.20 -3.34
N ILE A 53 9.60 0.15 -2.14
CA ILE A 53 9.19 0.99 -1.01
C ILE A 53 9.37 2.47 -1.34
N VAL A 54 10.52 2.89 -1.87
CA VAL A 54 10.74 4.30 -2.27
C VAL A 54 9.72 4.74 -3.32
N ASN A 55 9.42 3.88 -4.29
CA ASN A 55 8.41 4.13 -5.32
C ASN A 55 7.00 4.30 -4.71
N PHE A 56 6.64 3.50 -3.70
CA PHE A 56 5.39 3.65 -2.95
C PHE A 56 5.30 5.04 -2.33
N TYR A 57 6.32 5.46 -1.56
CA TYR A 57 6.33 6.80 -0.95
C TYR A 57 6.25 7.90 -2.00
N THR A 58 7.00 7.78 -3.10
CA THR A 58 6.99 8.76 -4.19
C THR A 58 5.60 8.95 -4.79
N ALA A 59 4.89 7.85 -5.07
CA ALA A 59 3.56 7.89 -5.65
C ALA A 59 2.52 8.47 -4.68
N PHE A 60 2.47 7.97 -3.44
CA PHE A 60 1.41 8.35 -2.51
C PHE A 60 1.61 9.71 -1.84
N ILE A 61 2.86 10.19 -1.67
CA ILE A 61 3.11 11.58 -1.26
C ILE A 61 2.58 12.54 -2.34
N LYS A 62 2.83 12.24 -3.62
CA LYS A 62 2.35 13.05 -4.75
C LYS A 62 0.82 13.12 -4.83
N LEU A 63 0.14 12.11 -4.32
CA LEU A 63 -1.33 12.04 -4.23
C LEU A 63 -1.87 12.57 -2.89
N ASN A 64 -1.10 13.38 -2.16
CA ASN A 64 -1.48 13.96 -0.88
C ASN A 64 -1.95 12.91 0.15
N CYS A 65 -1.21 11.82 0.31
CA CYS A 65 -1.50 10.81 1.34
C CYS A 65 -0.52 10.90 2.51
N ASN A 66 -0.83 10.20 3.61
CA ASN A 66 0.12 9.90 4.70
C ASN A 66 0.58 8.43 4.57
N PRO A 67 1.65 8.15 3.83
CA PRO A 67 2.12 6.78 3.63
C PRO A 67 2.88 6.22 4.84
N VAL A 68 2.62 4.95 5.16
CA VAL A 68 3.41 4.13 6.10
C VAL A 68 3.66 2.75 5.47
N GLN A 69 4.65 2.03 5.98
CA GLN A 69 4.92 0.65 5.57
C GLN A 69 4.97 -0.27 6.79
N ILE A 70 4.60 -1.53 6.61
CA ILE A 70 4.82 -2.59 7.59
C ILE A 70 5.73 -3.64 6.95
N ASN A 71 6.86 -3.87 7.61
CA ASN A 71 7.80 -4.93 7.27
C ASN A 71 7.53 -6.14 8.17
N PHE A 72 7.50 -7.33 7.58
CA PHE A 72 7.28 -8.60 8.27
C PHE A 72 8.55 -9.44 8.41
N PHE A 73 9.60 -9.15 7.64
CA PHE A 73 10.93 -9.75 7.79
C PHE A 73 11.82 -9.02 8.80
N GLN A 74 11.29 -7.94 9.39
CA GLN A 74 11.90 -7.19 10.49
C GLN A 74 11.05 -7.31 11.75
N ARG A 75 11.39 -6.58 12.80
CA ARG A 75 10.58 -6.53 14.02
C ARG A 75 9.17 -6.03 13.69
N THR A 76 8.21 -6.92 13.70
CA THR A 76 6.81 -6.60 13.41
C THR A 76 6.26 -5.66 14.49
N PRO A 77 5.68 -4.51 14.11
CA PRO A 77 5.03 -3.64 15.07
C PRO A 77 3.74 -4.28 15.59
N ARG A 78 3.13 -3.68 16.62
CA ARG A 78 1.77 -4.03 17.03
C ARG A 78 0.80 -3.69 15.89
N LEU A 79 0.39 -4.71 15.13
CA LEU A 79 -0.37 -4.53 13.89
C LEU A 79 -1.67 -3.77 14.10
N ASP A 80 -2.40 -4.08 15.17
CA ASP A 80 -3.60 -3.38 15.60
C ASP A 80 -3.39 -1.87 15.79
N SER A 81 -2.24 -1.47 16.34
CA SER A 81 -1.90 -0.06 16.56
C SER A 81 -1.59 0.73 15.28
N VAL A 82 -1.25 0.01 14.20
CA VAL A 82 -0.93 0.59 12.89
C VAL A 82 -2.12 0.47 11.95
N LEU A 83 -2.63 -0.74 11.71
CA LEU A 83 -3.67 -1.04 10.73
C LEU A 83 -5.02 -0.37 11.03
N ASN A 84 -5.40 -0.23 12.30
CA ASN A 84 -6.66 0.43 12.67
C ASN A 84 -6.69 1.94 12.38
N LYS A 85 -5.55 2.53 12.00
CA LYS A 85 -5.44 3.95 11.64
C LYS A 85 -5.39 4.19 10.14
N GLN A 86 -5.47 3.13 9.33
CA GLN A 86 -5.28 3.19 7.88
C GLN A 86 -6.64 3.28 7.18
N ASP A 87 -6.71 4.14 6.19
CA ASP A 87 -7.88 4.26 5.33
C ASP A 87 -7.75 3.34 4.11
N ILE A 88 -6.51 3.08 3.68
CA ILE A 88 -6.16 2.23 2.55
C ILE A 88 -5.03 1.29 2.97
N ILE A 89 -5.18 0.00 2.66
CA ILE A 89 -4.12 -1.00 2.79
C ILE A 89 -3.75 -1.48 1.39
N TYR A 90 -2.51 -1.23 0.98
CA TYR A 90 -1.96 -1.65 -0.29
C TYR A 90 -1.03 -2.85 -0.07
N VAL A 91 -1.34 -3.97 -0.72
CA VAL A 91 -0.50 -5.17 -0.68
C VAL A 91 0.33 -5.24 -1.97
N GLY A 92 1.66 -5.23 -1.83
CA GLY A 92 2.59 -5.21 -2.94
C GLY A 92 2.63 -6.51 -3.74
N GLY A 93 2.99 -6.40 -5.03
CA GLY A 93 3.22 -7.56 -5.90
C GLY A 93 4.58 -8.22 -5.65
N GLY A 94 4.77 -9.41 -6.24
CA GLY A 94 6.00 -10.20 -6.12
C GLY A 94 5.68 -11.70 -6.06
N ASN A 95 6.34 -12.43 -5.16
CA ASN A 95 6.07 -13.84 -4.92
C ASN A 95 4.93 -14.03 -3.91
N THR A 96 3.73 -14.33 -4.42
CA THR A 96 2.53 -14.55 -3.59
C THR A 96 2.67 -15.75 -2.66
N LYS A 97 3.37 -16.82 -3.08
CA LYS A 97 3.61 -17.99 -2.23
C LYS A 97 4.43 -17.60 -1.00
N SER A 98 5.50 -16.83 -1.19
CA SER A 98 6.32 -16.34 -0.09
C SER A 98 5.52 -15.40 0.80
N MET A 99 4.74 -14.47 0.24
CA MET A 99 3.91 -13.52 1.00
C MET A 99 2.96 -14.21 2.00
N LEU A 100 2.32 -15.31 1.60
CA LEU A 100 1.38 -16.05 2.44
C LEU A 100 2.06 -16.91 3.52
N ALA A 101 3.37 -17.12 3.42
CA ALA A 101 4.13 -18.00 4.31
C ALA A 101 4.82 -17.24 5.46
N VAL A 102 4.62 -15.93 5.56
CA VAL A 102 5.23 -15.03 6.57
C VAL A 102 4.29 -14.79 7.74
#